data_AF-A0AAU0F319-F1
#
_entry.id   AF-A0AAU0F319-F1
#
_cell.length_a   1.000
_cell.length_b   1.000
_cell.length_c   1.000
_cell.angle_alpha   90.00
_cell.angle_beta   90.00
_cell.angle_gamma   90.00
#
_symmetry.space_group_name_H-M   'P 1'
#
loop_
_entity.id
_entity.type
_entity.pdbx_description
1 polymer ?
#
loop_
_entity_poly.entity_id
_entity_poly.type
_entity_poly.pdbx_seq_one_letter_code
_entity_poly.pdbx_strand_id
1 'polypeptide(L)'
;MIDGVKILCNLSPSDWTNNKNLSFRSWTDLSTGEIPHNSKHAELKSLRLSIISGNTGTFCNLRGSLPKYFNNGENNAFDYDYNDFLTTCDQLADDLKINPKRAILRGFEFGVNINLPFEIATIYEAVKCLKMNICGINKIEGKRNGLRFDFQQYEVKIYDKGQQQTGKKSRLMRFEIVVKKMAFVKSLKIKTLADLQNTAVWLELSKILLKVWSEIVFVDKSLKYKLMSNHQQKKYLRFFDIHYWANHNRNTYHKAKNDLSKLQTLYRGKHNAKHIISDLITEKCQKLTTLSSTEFGDKLTKSKKQNNTQGNTENATTEKNHFWRQINHLDKGLKQGNNSNTNLLENTRNKILNDRKEKSKKKKPKKSICMNCKKELKNKKASAKFCGLKCKNHHNGKRRTQARQKQRAKELRELKKLLPKLKGLDLQLLIIYKADGVQYADYLSQREINAPPEWIRQIIKSS
;
A
#
# COMPACT_ATOMS: atom_id res chain seq x y z
N MET A 1 10.01 2.09 -16.69
CA MET A 1 8.87 2.42 -15.81
C MET A 1 7.65 1.67 -16.28
N ILE A 2 7.27 1.79 -17.56
CA ILE A 2 6.29 0.92 -18.21
C ILE A 2 6.84 -0.52 -18.25
N ASP A 3 6.02 -1.51 -17.87
CA ASP A 3 6.40 -2.92 -17.84
C ASP A 3 5.47 -3.77 -18.72
N GLY A 4 4.47 -4.41 -18.12
CA GLY A 4 3.48 -5.19 -18.85
C GLY A 4 2.57 -4.33 -19.72
N VAL A 5 2.24 -4.79 -20.92
CA VAL A 5 1.17 -4.21 -21.75
C VAL A 5 0.18 -5.28 -22.18
N LYS A 6 -1.05 -4.84 -22.46
CA LYS A 6 -2.08 -5.59 -23.18
C LYS A 6 -2.63 -4.68 -24.27
N ILE A 7 -2.35 -4.99 -25.52
CA ILE A 7 -2.72 -4.17 -26.68
C ILE A 7 -3.52 -4.97 -27.71
N LEU A 8 -4.44 -4.26 -28.38
CA LEU A 8 -5.06 -4.70 -29.63
C LEU A 8 -4.32 -4.01 -30.78
N CYS A 9 -3.62 -4.79 -31.60
CA CYS A 9 -2.62 -4.27 -32.53
C CYS A 9 -3.21 -3.66 -33.81
N ASN A 10 -4.45 -4.01 -34.17
CA ASN A 10 -5.15 -3.52 -35.38
C ASN A 10 -4.30 -3.63 -36.66
N LEU A 11 -3.70 -4.79 -36.91
CA LEU A 11 -2.92 -5.14 -38.11
C LEU A 11 -3.56 -6.32 -38.85
N SER A 12 -3.08 -6.63 -40.06
CA SER A 12 -3.59 -7.79 -40.79
C SER A 12 -3.09 -9.08 -40.14
N PRO A 13 -3.94 -10.10 -39.91
CA PRO A 13 -3.48 -11.40 -39.42
C PRO A 13 -2.36 -12.01 -40.26
N SER A 14 -2.34 -11.73 -41.58
CA SER A 14 -1.29 -12.17 -42.49
C SER A 14 0.10 -11.64 -42.13
N ASP A 15 0.19 -10.43 -41.58
CA ASP A 15 1.46 -9.82 -41.16
C ASP A 15 2.13 -10.65 -40.06
N TRP A 16 1.34 -11.38 -39.27
CA TRP A 16 1.82 -12.26 -38.22
C TRP A 16 1.99 -13.70 -38.68
N THR A 17 1.06 -14.25 -39.47
CA THR A 17 1.19 -15.63 -39.94
C THR A 17 2.32 -15.83 -40.95
N ASN A 18 2.69 -14.78 -41.68
CA ASN A 18 3.79 -14.82 -42.66
C ASN A 18 5.14 -14.45 -42.02
N ASN A 19 5.16 -14.06 -40.75
CA ASN A 19 6.37 -13.68 -40.05
C ASN A 19 7.15 -14.93 -39.61
N LYS A 20 8.34 -15.12 -40.19
CA LYS A 20 9.22 -16.29 -39.94
C LYS A 20 9.68 -16.40 -38.47
N ASN A 21 9.65 -15.30 -37.71
CA ASN A 21 10.03 -15.28 -36.30
C ASN A 21 8.88 -15.66 -35.36
N LEU A 22 7.66 -15.88 -35.90
CA LEU A 22 6.48 -16.24 -35.13
C LEU A 22 6.00 -17.65 -35.48
N SER A 23 5.96 -18.52 -34.47
CA SER A 23 5.38 -19.86 -34.59
C SER A 23 4.00 -19.88 -33.94
N PHE A 24 2.95 -19.70 -34.75
CA PHE A 24 1.57 -19.76 -34.28
C PHE A 24 1.07 -21.20 -34.15
N ARG A 25 0.46 -21.51 -33.00
CA ARG A 25 -0.11 -22.82 -32.68
C ARG A 25 -1.60 -22.67 -32.31
N SER A 26 -2.39 -23.68 -32.64
CA SER A 26 -3.80 -23.82 -32.23
C SER A 26 -3.99 -25.13 -31.48
N TRP A 27 -5.02 -25.17 -30.63
CA TRP A 27 -5.44 -26.40 -29.97
C TRP A 27 -6.35 -27.18 -30.93
N THR A 28 -6.15 -28.49 -30.98
CA THR A 28 -6.94 -29.44 -31.76
C THR A 28 -7.42 -30.55 -30.85
N ASP A 29 -8.66 -30.97 -30.99
CA ASP A 29 -9.14 -32.22 -30.43
C ASP A 29 -8.42 -33.39 -31.12
N LEU A 30 -7.78 -34.26 -30.34
CA LEU A 30 -6.99 -35.37 -30.90
C LEU A 30 -7.85 -36.52 -31.44
N SER A 31 -9.10 -36.62 -31.00
CA SER A 31 -10.04 -37.68 -31.42
C SER A 31 -10.78 -37.26 -32.69
N THR A 32 -11.21 -36.01 -32.78
CA THR A 32 -12.01 -35.51 -33.91
C THR A 32 -11.21 -34.71 -34.93
N GLY A 33 -10.02 -34.22 -34.58
CA GLY A 33 -9.24 -33.29 -35.39
C GLY A 33 -9.83 -31.87 -35.42
N GLU A 34 -10.95 -31.63 -34.73
CA GLU A 34 -11.60 -30.32 -34.71
C GLU A 34 -10.73 -29.28 -33.97
N ILE A 35 -10.78 -28.04 -34.43
CA ILE A 35 -10.17 -26.90 -33.74
C ILE A 35 -11.31 -26.25 -32.92
N PRO A 36 -11.45 -26.54 -31.62
CA PRO A 36 -12.60 -26.06 -30.83
C PRO A 36 -12.61 -24.54 -30.64
N HIS A 37 -11.48 -23.89 -30.86
CA HIS A 37 -11.33 -22.44 -30.73
C HIS A 37 -10.58 -21.86 -31.93
N ASN A 38 -11.18 -20.89 -32.61
CA ASN A 38 -10.56 -20.10 -33.67
C ASN A 38 -9.53 -19.09 -33.12
N SER A 39 -8.63 -19.56 -32.26
CA SER A 39 -7.55 -18.78 -31.69
C SER A 39 -6.20 -19.43 -31.94
N LYS A 40 -5.28 -18.65 -32.49
CA LYS A 40 -3.87 -19.05 -32.67
C LYS A 40 -3.02 -18.25 -31.71
N HIS A 41 -2.01 -18.87 -31.10
CA HIS A 41 -1.12 -18.23 -30.13
C HIS A 41 0.33 -18.43 -30.53
N ALA A 42 1.17 -17.41 -30.31
CA ALA A 42 2.61 -17.50 -30.45
C ALA A 42 3.27 -16.82 -29.23
N GLU A 43 4.49 -17.22 -28.92
CA GLU A 43 5.32 -16.57 -27.89
C GLU A 43 6.63 -16.10 -28.51
N LEU A 44 7.05 -14.89 -28.16
CA LEU A 44 8.30 -14.30 -28.61
C LEU A 44 8.87 -13.43 -27.48
N LYS A 45 10.05 -13.79 -26.96
CA LYS A 45 10.80 -12.98 -25.97
C LYS A 45 9.92 -12.43 -24.82
N SER A 46 9.13 -13.30 -24.16
CA SER A 46 8.18 -12.95 -23.10
C SER A 46 6.94 -12.14 -23.52
N LEU A 47 6.72 -11.94 -24.82
CA LEU A 47 5.44 -11.47 -25.38
C LEU A 47 4.62 -12.68 -25.83
N ARG A 48 3.33 -12.64 -25.52
CA ARG A 48 2.34 -13.59 -26.00
C ARG A 48 1.44 -12.90 -27.00
N LEU A 49 1.46 -13.41 -28.21
CA LEU A 49 0.67 -12.95 -29.35
C LEU A 49 -0.51 -13.90 -29.53
N SER A 50 -1.65 -13.35 -29.95
CA SER A 50 -2.83 -14.15 -30.24
C SER A 50 -3.64 -13.56 -31.38
N ILE A 51 -4.05 -14.41 -32.31
CA ILE A 51 -4.99 -14.11 -33.38
C ILE A 51 -6.30 -14.78 -33.00
N ILE A 52 -7.37 -14.02 -32.82
CA ILE A 52 -8.68 -14.53 -32.40
C ILE A 52 -9.70 -14.13 -33.46
N SER A 53 -10.29 -15.12 -34.13
CA SER A 53 -11.37 -14.89 -35.09
C SER A 53 -12.72 -15.06 -34.38
N GLY A 54 -13.58 -14.06 -34.50
CA GLY A 54 -14.96 -14.11 -34.03
C GLY A 54 -15.92 -13.55 -35.08
N ASN A 55 -17.20 -13.51 -34.73
CA ASN A 55 -18.27 -13.11 -35.67
C ASN A 55 -18.09 -11.68 -36.21
N THR A 56 -17.45 -10.79 -35.45
CA THR A 56 -17.24 -9.38 -35.81
C THR A 56 -15.89 -9.12 -36.49
N GLY A 57 -15.09 -10.15 -36.73
CA GLY A 57 -13.79 -10.04 -37.39
C GLY A 57 -12.67 -10.80 -36.68
N THR A 58 -11.45 -10.65 -37.20
CA THR A 58 -10.24 -11.25 -36.63
C THR A 58 -9.40 -10.19 -35.92
N PHE A 59 -8.99 -10.49 -34.68
CA PHE A 59 -8.29 -9.56 -33.81
C PHE A 59 -6.91 -10.08 -33.43
N CYS A 60 -5.88 -9.28 -33.71
CA CYS A 60 -4.50 -9.52 -33.30
C CYS A 60 -4.22 -8.82 -31.97
N ASN A 61 -3.96 -9.60 -30.92
CA ASN A 61 -3.71 -9.12 -29.57
C ASN A 61 -2.30 -9.48 -29.11
N LEU A 62 -1.65 -8.57 -28.41
CA LEU A 62 -0.35 -8.79 -27.76
C LEU A 62 -0.46 -8.49 -26.28
N ARG A 63 0.14 -9.35 -25.45
CA ARG A 63 0.37 -9.08 -24.03
C ARG A 63 1.73 -9.57 -23.57
N GLY A 64 2.36 -8.87 -22.64
CA GLY A 64 3.66 -9.28 -22.10
C GLY A 64 4.44 -8.11 -21.53
N SER A 65 5.65 -8.40 -21.02
CA SER A 65 6.57 -7.42 -20.44
C SER A 65 7.44 -6.80 -21.54
N LEU A 66 7.28 -5.50 -21.77
CA LEU A 66 8.14 -4.77 -22.72
C LEU A 66 9.61 -4.76 -22.32
N PRO A 67 9.99 -4.53 -21.03
CA PRO A 67 11.39 -4.63 -20.61
C PRO A 67 12.00 -6.00 -20.86
N LYS A 68 11.25 -7.09 -20.68
CA LYS A 68 11.76 -8.43 -21.02
C LYS A 68 11.95 -8.58 -22.52
N TYR A 69 11.01 -8.10 -23.34
CA TYR A 69 11.15 -8.15 -24.79
C TYR A 69 12.41 -7.41 -25.27
N PHE A 70 12.61 -6.19 -24.77
CA PHE A 70 13.80 -5.38 -25.00
C PHE A 70 15.08 -6.12 -24.62
N ASN A 71 15.06 -6.80 -23.47
CA ASN A 71 16.16 -7.62 -22.97
C ASN A 71 16.08 -9.09 -23.44
N ASN A 72 15.71 -9.32 -24.70
CA ASN A 72 15.72 -10.64 -25.36
C ASN A 72 14.98 -11.79 -24.63
N GLY A 73 13.97 -11.46 -23.84
CA GLY A 73 13.15 -12.40 -23.08
C GLY A 73 13.68 -12.77 -21.70
N GLU A 74 14.81 -12.18 -21.26
CA GLU A 74 15.47 -12.53 -20.00
C GLU A 74 14.76 -11.94 -18.76
N ASN A 75 15.42 -10.99 -18.09
CA ASN A 75 14.97 -10.39 -16.85
C ASN A 75 14.44 -8.96 -17.07
N ASN A 76 13.69 -8.44 -16.08
CA ASN A 76 13.23 -7.05 -16.03
C ASN A 76 13.55 -6.41 -14.67
N ALA A 77 14.69 -6.78 -14.08
CA ALA A 77 15.16 -6.26 -12.80
C ALA A 77 16.08 -5.02 -12.95
N PHE A 78 16.22 -4.49 -14.16
CA PHE A 78 16.99 -3.29 -14.47
C PHE A 78 16.12 -2.03 -14.57
N ASP A 79 16.77 -0.88 -14.73
CA ASP A 79 16.12 0.41 -14.94
C ASP A 79 15.75 0.54 -16.42
N TYR A 80 14.55 0.10 -16.79
CA TYR A 80 14.00 0.29 -18.14
C TYR A 80 13.42 1.69 -18.26
N ASP A 81 14.09 2.59 -18.98
CA ASP A 81 13.75 4.02 -19.02
C ASP A 81 12.84 4.42 -20.20
N TYR A 82 12.67 5.72 -20.39
CA TYR A 82 11.87 6.28 -21.48
C TYR A 82 12.47 6.00 -22.87
N ASN A 83 13.78 6.09 -23.02
CA ASN A 83 14.46 5.84 -24.29
C ASN A 83 14.40 4.35 -24.65
N ASP A 84 14.60 3.46 -23.67
CA ASP A 84 14.41 2.01 -23.86
C ASP A 84 12.99 1.69 -24.36
N PHE A 85 11.98 2.42 -23.85
CA PHE A 85 10.61 2.27 -24.31
C PHE A 85 10.39 2.74 -25.74
N LEU A 86 11.02 3.85 -26.15
CA LEU A 86 10.96 4.31 -27.55
C LEU A 86 11.60 3.27 -28.48
N THR A 87 12.82 2.81 -28.16
CA THR A 87 13.50 1.75 -28.91
C THR A 87 12.67 0.48 -28.99
N THR A 88 12.00 0.11 -27.90
CA THR A 88 11.10 -1.05 -27.90
C THR A 88 9.89 -0.85 -28.80
N CYS A 89 9.32 0.37 -28.88
CA CYS A 89 8.25 0.66 -29.82
C CYS A 89 8.70 0.51 -31.29
N ASP A 90 9.92 0.95 -31.60
CA ASP A 90 10.51 0.80 -32.94
C ASP A 90 10.73 -0.69 -33.26
N GLN A 91 11.30 -1.46 -32.33
CA GLN A 91 11.45 -2.92 -32.46
C GLN A 91 10.10 -3.62 -32.68
N LEU A 92 9.05 -3.25 -31.95
CA LEU A 92 7.71 -3.82 -32.16
C LEU A 92 7.15 -3.48 -33.55
N ALA A 93 7.44 -2.29 -34.07
CA ALA A 93 7.04 -1.90 -35.42
C ALA A 93 7.80 -2.70 -36.49
N ASP A 94 9.11 -2.87 -36.32
CA ASP A 94 9.96 -3.55 -37.30
C ASP A 94 9.75 -5.07 -37.29
N ASP A 95 9.84 -5.68 -36.10
CA ASP A 95 9.82 -7.12 -35.89
C ASP A 95 8.40 -7.70 -36.03
N LEU A 96 7.38 -6.96 -35.60
CA LEU A 96 6.00 -7.47 -35.46
C LEU A 96 4.95 -6.69 -36.27
N LYS A 97 5.36 -5.67 -37.02
CA LYS A 97 4.47 -4.76 -37.78
C LYS A 97 3.43 -4.07 -36.91
N ILE A 98 3.71 -3.90 -35.61
CA ILE A 98 2.83 -3.24 -34.67
C ILE A 98 3.07 -1.74 -34.76
N ASN A 99 2.15 -1.02 -35.42
CA ASN A 99 2.19 0.44 -35.43
C ASN A 99 1.70 1.00 -34.07
N PRO A 100 2.52 1.75 -33.31
CA PRO A 100 2.13 2.28 -32.00
C PRO A 100 0.87 3.16 -32.01
N LYS A 101 0.62 3.88 -33.12
CA LYS A 101 -0.56 4.75 -33.27
C LYS A 101 -1.86 3.97 -33.46
N ARG A 102 -1.76 2.72 -33.93
CA ARG A 102 -2.91 1.81 -34.16
C ARG A 102 -3.10 0.82 -33.03
N ALA A 103 -2.05 0.55 -32.25
CA ALA A 103 -2.05 -0.37 -31.12
C ALA A 103 -2.84 0.19 -29.93
N ILE A 104 -4.10 -0.23 -29.77
CA ILE A 104 -4.99 0.24 -28.70
C ILE A 104 -4.63 -0.44 -27.38
N LEU A 105 -4.37 0.36 -26.34
CA LEU A 105 -4.14 -0.13 -24.98
C LEU A 105 -5.45 -0.64 -24.35
N ARG A 106 -5.40 -1.87 -23.85
CA ARG A 106 -6.46 -2.49 -23.06
C ARG A 106 -6.11 -2.54 -21.57
N GLY A 107 -4.82 -2.48 -21.25
CA GLY A 107 -4.27 -2.40 -19.90
C GLY A 107 -2.74 -2.34 -20.00
N PHE A 108 -2.10 -1.87 -18.95
CA PHE A 108 -0.64 -1.82 -18.85
C PHE A 108 -0.20 -1.72 -17.39
N GLU A 109 1.06 -1.97 -17.14
CA GLU A 109 1.70 -1.93 -15.83
C GLU A 109 2.77 -0.84 -15.84
N PHE A 110 2.88 -0.11 -14.74
CA PHE A 110 3.95 0.85 -14.55
C PHE A 110 4.41 0.86 -13.11
N GLY A 111 5.71 1.02 -12.90
CA GLY A 111 6.31 0.94 -11.59
C GLY A 111 7.79 1.26 -11.59
N VAL A 112 8.37 1.18 -10.39
CA VAL A 112 9.78 1.47 -10.15
C VAL A 112 10.44 0.35 -9.35
N ASN A 113 11.71 0.11 -9.66
CA ASN A 113 12.61 -0.74 -8.89
C ASN A 113 13.48 0.15 -8.01
N ILE A 114 13.40 -0.01 -6.68
CA ILE A 114 14.22 0.77 -5.74
C ILE A 114 15.00 -0.15 -4.81
N ASN A 115 16.25 0.22 -4.53
CA ASN A 115 17.08 -0.47 -3.54
C ASN A 115 16.79 0.11 -2.16
N LEU A 116 16.28 -0.71 -1.25
CA LEU A 116 15.98 -0.30 0.11
C LEU A 116 17.26 -0.31 0.96
N PRO A 117 17.44 0.66 1.88
CA PRO A 117 18.54 0.64 2.84
C PRO A 117 18.29 -0.33 4.01
N PHE A 118 17.17 -1.06 3.99
CA PHE A 118 16.75 -2.02 5.01
C PHE A 118 16.03 -3.21 4.36
N GLU A 119 15.79 -4.26 5.14
CA GLU A 119 15.10 -5.47 4.68
C GLU A 119 13.65 -5.18 4.27
N ILE A 120 13.22 -5.70 3.11
CA ILE A 120 11.86 -5.48 2.58
C ILE A 120 10.77 -6.06 3.49
N ALA A 121 11.08 -7.06 4.32
CA ALA A 121 10.15 -7.62 5.30
C ALA A 121 9.57 -6.53 6.24
N THR A 122 10.37 -5.51 6.58
CA THR A 122 9.93 -4.36 7.39
C THR A 122 8.78 -3.59 6.73
N ILE A 123 8.75 -3.54 5.40
CA ILE A 123 7.69 -2.89 4.62
C ILE A 123 6.41 -3.71 4.67
N TYR A 124 6.51 -5.02 4.57
CA TYR A 124 5.35 -5.90 4.66
C TYR A 124 4.65 -5.82 6.02
N GLU A 125 5.41 -5.59 7.08
CA GLU A 125 4.88 -5.40 8.42
C GLU A 125 4.29 -4.00 8.64
N ALA A 126 4.87 -2.96 8.03
CA ALA A 126 4.46 -1.58 8.23
C ALA A 126 3.24 -1.18 7.38
N VAL A 127 3.07 -1.75 6.18
CA VAL A 127 1.93 -1.49 5.31
C VAL A 127 0.68 -2.18 5.86
N LYS A 128 -0.37 -1.41 6.13
CA LYS A 128 -1.61 -1.92 6.76
C LYS A 128 -2.80 -1.96 5.81
N CYS A 129 -2.99 -0.91 5.03
CA CYS A 129 -4.22 -0.71 4.28
C CYS A 129 -4.01 0.33 3.17
N LEU A 130 -4.79 0.24 2.10
CA LEU A 130 -4.92 1.29 1.09
C LEU A 130 -6.41 1.51 0.80
N LYS A 131 -6.91 2.73 0.98
CA LYS A 131 -8.32 3.09 0.73
C LYS A 131 -9.32 2.11 1.38
N MET A 132 -9.14 1.81 2.67
CA MET A 132 -9.96 0.85 3.45
C MET A 132 -9.90 -0.60 2.94
N ASN A 133 -9.05 -0.93 1.96
CA ASN A 133 -8.85 -2.29 1.48
C ASN A 133 -7.65 -2.94 2.18
N ILE A 134 -7.84 -4.18 2.62
CA ILE A 134 -6.80 -5.03 3.20
C ILE A 134 -5.92 -5.57 2.07
N CYS A 135 -4.61 -5.65 2.30
CA CYS A 135 -3.71 -6.27 1.33
C CYS A 135 -3.88 -7.80 1.29
N GLY A 136 -3.86 -8.35 0.08
CA GLY A 136 -3.61 -9.76 -0.15
C GLY A 136 -2.11 -10.07 -0.18
N ILE A 137 -1.79 -11.36 -0.21
CA ILE A 137 -0.42 -11.85 -0.37
C ILE A 137 -0.08 -11.87 -1.86
N ASN A 138 1.06 -11.29 -2.23
CA ASN A 138 1.67 -11.53 -3.54
C ASN A 138 2.46 -12.84 -3.48
N LYS A 139 2.25 -13.75 -4.44
CA LYS A 139 2.90 -15.06 -4.49
C LYS A 139 3.63 -15.28 -5.82
N ILE A 140 4.74 -15.98 -5.77
CA ILE A 140 5.48 -16.52 -6.92
C ILE A 140 5.69 -18.00 -6.64
N GLU A 141 5.24 -18.86 -7.56
CA GLU A 141 5.36 -20.33 -7.41
C GLU A 141 4.85 -20.83 -6.04
N GLY A 142 3.71 -20.29 -5.60
CA GLY A 142 3.11 -20.61 -4.30
C GLY A 142 3.77 -19.95 -3.08
N LYS A 143 4.99 -19.39 -3.20
CA LYS A 143 5.72 -18.73 -2.11
C LYS A 143 5.38 -17.24 -2.01
N ARG A 144 5.26 -16.72 -0.80
CA ARG A 144 5.02 -15.28 -0.56
C ARG A 144 6.23 -14.47 -1.00
N ASN A 145 6.00 -13.46 -1.85
CA ASN A 145 7.01 -12.52 -2.33
C ASN A 145 6.63 -11.05 -2.07
N GLY A 146 5.46 -10.77 -1.49
CA GLY A 146 5.07 -9.39 -1.18
C GLY A 146 3.61 -9.19 -0.84
N LEU A 147 3.13 -7.98 -1.09
CA LEU A 147 1.77 -7.52 -0.86
C LEU A 147 1.11 -7.13 -2.17
N ARG A 148 -0.21 -7.31 -2.24
CA ARG A 148 -1.05 -6.82 -3.35
C ARG A 148 -2.33 -6.16 -2.83
N PHE A 149 -2.74 -5.06 -3.44
CA PHE A 149 -4.06 -4.46 -3.25
C PHE A 149 -4.83 -4.53 -4.56
N ASP A 150 -5.92 -5.28 -4.56
CA ASP A 150 -6.75 -5.46 -5.75
C ASP A 150 -7.94 -4.49 -5.73
N PHE A 151 -8.08 -3.68 -6.78
CA PHE A 151 -9.23 -2.83 -7.04
C PHE A 151 -9.84 -3.18 -8.40
N GLN A 152 -11.10 -2.80 -8.60
CA GLN A 152 -11.84 -3.10 -9.82
C GLN A 152 -11.15 -2.59 -11.11
N GLN A 153 -10.44 -1.47 -11.05
CA GLN A 153 -9.83 -0.82 -12.22
C GLN A 153 -8.30 -0.95 -12.27
N TYR A 154 -7.65 -1.25 -11.15
CA TYR A 154 -6.20 -1.33 -11.05
C TYR A 154 -5.78 -2.21 -9.86
N GLU A 155 -4.53 -2.63 -9.84
CA GLU A 155 -3.92 -3.33 -8.71
C GLU A 155 -2.61 -2.65 -8.33
N VAL A 156 -2.26 -2.70 -7.05
CA VAL A 156 -0.98 -2.20 -6.54
C VAL A 156 -0.19 -3.37 -5.98
N LYS A 157 1.05 -3.55 -6.42
CA LYS A 157 1.95 -4.60 -5.93
C LYS A 157 3.18 -3.98 -5.27
N ILE A 158 3.58 -4.56 -4.14
CA ILE A 158 4.78 -4.20 -3.40
C ILE A 158 5.51 -5.50 -3.10
N TYR A 159 6.62 -5.77 -3.78
CA TYR A 159 7.24 -7.08 -3.70
C TYR A 159 8.76 -7.04 -3.90
N ASP A 160 9.42 -8.12 -3.50
CA ASP A 160 10.86 -8.29 -3.67
C ASP A 160 11.15 -8.73 -5.11
N LYS A 161 11.63 -7.80 -5.93
CA LYS A 161 11.93 -8.04 -7.34
C LYS A 161 13.20 -8.86 -7.52
N GLY A 162 14.18 -8.71 -6.62
CA GLY A 162 15.39 -9.53 -6.64
C GLY A 162 15.08 -10.98 -6.27
N GLN A 163 14.17 -11.22 -5.31
CA GLN A 163 13.68 -12.56 -5.00
C GLN A 163 12.89 -13.18 -6.15
N GLN A 164 12.06 -12.38 -6.84
CA GLN A 164 11.38 -12.87 -8.05
C GLN A 164 12.38 -13.37 -9.11
N GLN A 165 13.52 -12.70 -9.25
CA GLN A 165 14.48 -13.03 -10.30
C GLN A 165 15.46 -14.14 -9.92
N THR A 166 15.89 -14.18 -8.66
CA THR A 166 16.99 -15.05 -8.19
C THR A 166 16.53 -16.18 -7.29
N GLY A 167 15.27 -16.14 -6.83
CA GLY A 167 14.74 -17.01 -5.76
C GLY A 167 15.21 -16.64 -4.35
N LYS A 168 16.13 -15.68 -4.19
CA LYS A 168 16.72 -15.28 -2.90
C LYS A 168 16.20 -13.91 -2.45
N LYS A 169 15.89 -13.77 -1.15
CA LYS A 169 15.50 -12.47 -0.57
C LYS A 169 16.54 -11.40 -0.89
N SER A 170 16.06 -10.21 -1.20
CA SER A 170 16.87 -9.06 -1.58
C SER A 170 16.28 -7.76 -1.00
N ARG A 171 16.99 -6.65 -1.24
CA ARG A 171 16.51 -5.31 -0.93
C ARG A 171 15.96 -4.57 -2.14
N LEU A 172 15.86 -5.24 -3.29
CA LEU A 172 15.31 -4.67 -4.50
C LEU A 172 13.78 -4.75 -4.45
N MET A 173 13.14 -3.67 -4.02
CA MET A 173 11.69 -3.57 -3.97
C MET A 173 11.15 -3.05 -5.30
N ARG A 174 10.13 -3.72 -5.83
CA ARG A 174 9.27 -3.14 -6.87
C ARG A 174 7.99 -2.60 -6.28
N PHE A 175 7.67 -1.36 -6.64
CA PHE A 175 6.38 -0.73 -6.43
C PHE A 175 5.70 -0.53 -7.79
N GLU A 176 4.60 -1.25 -8.03
CA GLU A 176 3.97 -1.37 -9.36
C GLU A 176 2.46 -1.16 -9.27
N ILE A 177 1.93 -0.46 -10.27
CA ILE A 177 0.49 -0.29 -10.52
C ILE A 177 0.15 -1.02 -11.82
N VAL A 178 -0.78 -1.96 -11.74
CA VAL A 178 -1.33 -2.71 -12.88
C VAL A 178 -2.68 -2.11 -13.26
N VAL A 179 -2.78 -1.47 -14.41
CA VAL A 179 -4.02 -0.91 -14.94
C VAL A 179 -4.84 -2.01 -15.60
N LYS A 180 -5.92 -2.44 -14.92
CA LYS A 180 -6.86 -3.47 -15.41
C LYS A 180 -7.90 -2.89 -16.36
N LYS A 181 -8.33 -1.64 -16.11
CA LYS A 181 -9.30 -0.91 -16.93
C LYS A 181 -8.76 0.48 -17.23
N MET A 182 -8.75 0.86 -18.51
CA MET A 182 -8.29 2.18 -18.96
C MET A 182 -9.07 3.36 -18.34
N ALA A 183 -10.25 3.11 -17.77
CA ALA A 183 -10.98 4.09 -16.96
C ALA A 183 -10.16 4.69 -15.81
N PHE A 184 -9.21 3.94 -15.24
CA PHE A 184 -8.34 4.41 -14.16
C PHE A 184 -7.45 5.59 -14.59
N VAL A 185 -6.98 5.57 -15.84
CA VAL A 185 -6.10 6.62 -16.42
C VAL A 185 -6.83 7.51 -17.41
N LYS A 186 -8.16 7.54 -17.39
CA LYS A 186 -8.99 8.30 -18.36
C LYS A 186 -8.62 9.78 -18.42
N SER A 187 -8.24 10.39 -17.28
CA SER A 187 -7.83 11.79 -17.21
C SER A 187 -6.56 12.10 -18.00
N LEU A 188 -5.71 11.10 -18.24
CA LEU A 188 -4.48 11.24 -19.02
C LEU A 188 -4.74 11.17 -20.54
N LYS A 189 -5.96 10.84 -20.97
CA LYS A 189 -6.37 10.71 -22.37
C LYS A 189 -5.56 9.69 -23.21
N ILE A 190 -4.89 8.75 -22.55
CA ILE A 190 -4.13 7.65 -23.17
C ILE A 190 -5.10 6.65 -23.79
N LYS A 191 -4.89 6.30 -25.07
CA LYS A 191 -5.68 5.30 -25.80
C LYS A 191 -4.81 4.26 -26.50
N THR A 192 -3.64 4.67 -27.00
CA THR A 192 -2.78 3.89 -27.88
C THR A 192 -1.37 3.77 -27.31
N LEU A 193 -0.57 2.85 -27.83
CA LEU A 193 0.83 2.70 -27.43
C LEU A 193 1.62 3.98 -27.73
N ALA A 194 1.30 4.69 -28.83
CA ALA A 194 1.92 5.96 -29.18
C ALA A 194 1.70 7.06 -28.12
N ASP A 195 0.58 7.05 -27.40
CA ASP A 195 0.35 8.03 -26.32
C ASP A 195 1.34 7.85 -25.16
N LEU A 196 1.89 6.64 -24.97
CA LEU A 196 2.95 6.38 -23.99
C LEU A 196 4.34 6.82 -24.49
N GLN A 197 4.50 7.14 -25.78
CA GLN A 197 5.72 7.77 -26.34
C GLN A 197 5.75 9.29 -26.10
N ASN A 198 4.94 9.79 -25.16
CA ASN A 198 4.99 11.17 -24.71
C ASN A 198 5.53 11.20 -23.27
N THR A 199 6.70 11.81 -23.07
CA THR A 199 7.35 11.93 -21.75
C THR A 199 6.45 12.62 -20.71
N ALA A 200 5.58 13.54 -21.11
CA ALA A 200 4.64 14.18 -20.18
C ALA A 200 3.70 13.16 -19.52
N VAL A 201 3.33 12.09 -20.24
CA VAL A 201 2.54 10.99 -19.68
C VAL A 201 3.32 10.26 -18.59
N TRP A 202 4.62 10.04 -18.76
CA TRP A 202 5.45 9.38 -17.75
C TRP A 202 5.58 10.22 -16.48
N LEU A 203 5.65 11.55 -16.60
CA LEU A 203 5.62 12.46 -15.46
C LEU A 203 4.28 12.35 -14.70
N GLU A 204 3.15 12.27 -15.41
CA GLU A 204 1.84 12.07 -14.79
C GLU A 204 1.70 10.69 -14.13
N LEU A 205 2.25 9.63 -14.74
CA LEU A 205 2.30 8.30 -14.13
C LEU A 205 3.16 8.30 -12.86
N SER A 206 4.26 9.04 -12.85
CA SER A 206 5.11 9.25 -11.67
C SER A 206 4.34 9.91 -10.52
N LYS A 207 3.54 10.94 -10.82
CA LYS A 207 2.63 11.57 -9.85
C LYS A 207 1.60 10.58 -9.31
N ILE A 208 1.07 9.68 -10.14
CA ILE A 208 0.14 8.63 -9.71
C ILE A 208 0.84 7.65 -8.75
N LEU A 209 2.06 7.19 -9.04
CA LEU A 209 2.83 6.32 -8.13
C LEU A 209 3.00 6.96 -6.76
N LEU A 210 3.51 8.20 -6.72
CA LEU A 210 3.72 8.94 -5.47
C LEU A 210 2.43 9.18 -4.70
N LYS A 211 1.35 9.53 -5.40
CA LYS A 211 0.02 9.69 -4.80
C LYS A 211 -0.45 8.39 -4.14
N VAL A 212 -0.39 7.26 -4.85
CA VAL A 212 -0.80 5.96 -4.31
C VAL A 212 0.07 5.58 -3.11
N TRP A 213 1.39 5.76 -3.18
CA TRP A 213 2.29 5.52 -2.06
C TRP A 213 1.94 6.38 -0.82
N SER A 214 1.67 7.67 -1.02
CA SER A 214 1.25 8.58 0.05
C SER A 214 -0.07 8.15 0.69
N GLU A 215 -0.96 7.55 -0.11
CA GLU A 215 -2.28 7.10 0.32
C GLU A 215 -2.24 5.86 1.23
N ILE A 216 -1.22 5.01 1.08
CA ILE A 216 -1.01 3.81 1.90
C ILE A 216 -0.92 4.18 3.39
N VAL A 217 -1.67 3.44 4.21
CA VAL A 217 -1.50 3.45 5.66
C VAL A 217 -0.23 2.67 5.99
N PHE A 218 0.76 3.39 6.46
CA PHE A 218 2.07 2.87 6.83
C PHE A 218 2.32 3.20 8.30
N VAL A 219 2.44 2.17 9.14
CA VAL A 219 2.65 2.31 10.57
C VAL A 219 4.10 2.00 10.88
N ASP A 220 4.87 3.05 11.12
CA ASP A 220 6.28 2.95 11.48
C ASP A 220 6.42 2.46 12.93
N LYS A 221 7.17 1.37 13.14
CA LYS A 221 7.44 0.79 14.47
C LYS A 221 8.50 1.56 15.26
N SER A 222 9.25 2.45 14.62
CA SER A 222 10.35 3.20 15.24
C SER A 222 9.89 4.41 16.08
N LEU A 223 8.57 4.67 16.14
CA LEU A 223 8.05 5.77 16.93
C LEU A 223 8.39 5.62 18.42
N LYS A 224 8.69 6.74 19.07
CA LYS A 224 9.04 6.83 20.50
C LYS A 224 7.82 6.57 21.39
N TYR A 225 7.36 5.32 21.40
CA TYR A 225 6.13 4.87 22.06
C TYR A 225 6.06 5.24 23.55
N LYS A 226 7.18 5.15 24.27
CA LYS A 226 7.26 5.46 25.71
C LYS A 226 6.99 6.94 26.03
N LEU A 227 7.14 7.84 25.05
CA LEU A 227 6.84 9.27 25.21
C LEU A 227 5.36 9.60 24.97
N MET A 228 4.58 8.66 24.45
CA MET A 228 3.15 8.84 24.21
C MET A 228 2.37 8.70 25.52
N SER A 229 1.31 9.48 25.69
CA SER A 229 0.34 9.27 26.77
C SER A 229 -0.37 7.91 26.63
N ASN A 230 -0.90 7.39 27.74
CA ASN A 230 -1.68 6.14 27.76
C ASN A 230 -2.81 6.10 26.73
N HIS A 231 -3.44 7.24 26.44
CA HIS A 231 -4.48 7.33 25.41
C HIS A 231 -3.90 7.19 24.00
N GLN A 232 -2.81 7.89 23.71
CA GLN A 232 -2.13 7.83 22.41
C GLN A 232 -1.54 6.45 22.16
N GLN A 233 -0.92 5.82 23.17
CA GLN A 233 -0.39 4.46 23.08
C GLN A 233 -1.48 3.45 22.69
N LYS A 234 -2.63 3.48 23.38
CA LYS A 234 -3.77 2.62 23.03
C LYS A 234 -4.26 2.85 21.60
N LYS A 235 -4.31 4.11 21.17
CA LYS A 235 -4.71 4.46 19.81
C LYS A 235 -3.71 3.99 18.76
N TYR A 236 -2.41 4.17 19.02
CA TYR A 236 -1.33 3.73 18.16
C TYR A 236 -1.34 2.20 17.97
N LEU A 237 -1.55 1.44 19.05
CA LEU A 237 -1.69 -0.02 18.96
C LEU A 237 -2.84 -0.45 18.04
N ARG A 238 -3.97 0.27 18.03
CA ARG A 238 -5.09 -0.01 17.12
C ARG A 238 -4.72 0.17 15.65
N PHE A 239 -3.76 1.05 15.33
CA PHE A 239 -3.33 1.27 13.95
C PHE A 239 -2.60 0.08 13.35
N PHE A 240 -2.09 -0.85 14.16
CA PHE A 240 -1.47 -2.08 13.65
C PHE A 240 -2.48 -3.10 13.13
N ASP A 241 -3.73 -3.04 13.59
CA ASP A 241 -4.80 -3.92 13.17
C ASP A 241 -5.32 -3.52 11.79
N ILE A 242 -5.21 -4.42 10.82
CA ILE A 242 -5.70 -4.23 9.45
C ILE A 242 -7.24 -4.11 9.41
N HIS A 243 -7.95 -4.81 10.29
CA HIS A 243 -9.41 -4.78 10.36
C HIS A 243 -9.92 -3.48 10.98
N TYR A 244 -9.12 -2.85 11.85
CA TYR A 244 -9.40 -1.48 12.29
C TYR A 244 -9.59 -0.60 11.06
N TRP A 245 -8.62 -0.54 10.13
CA TRP A 245 -8.70 0.32 8.96
C TRP A 245 -9.83 -0.03 7.99
N ALA A 246 -10.04 -1.32 7.73
CA ALA A 246 -11.03 -1.78 6.76
C ALA A 246 -12.47 -1.49 7.16
N ASN A 247 -12.76 -1.47 8.47
CA ASN A 247 -14.10 -1.24 9.00
C ASN A 247 -14.48 0.25 9.15
N HIS A 248 -13.59 1.18 8.77
CA HIS A 248 -13.93 2.60 8.78
C HIS A 248 -14.81 2.96 7.60
N ASN A 249 -15.71 3.93 7.79
CA ASN A 249 -16.22 4.70 6.65
C ASN A 249 -15.18 5.75 6.22
N ARG A 250 -15.36 6.34 5.03
CA ARG A 250 -14.43 7.31 4.43
C ARG A 250 -14.01 8.43 5.40
N ASN A 251 -14.96 9.08 6.08
CA ASN A 251 -14.68 10.21 6.98
C ASN A 251 -13.84 9.76 8.19
N THR A 252 -14.24 8.65 8.80
CA THR A 252 -13.53 8.09 9.95
C THR A 252 -12.14 7.58 9.57
N TYR A 253 -11.98 7.02 8.36
CA TYR A 253 -10.70 6.59 7.79
C TYR A 253 -9.74 7.77 7.64
N HIS A 254 -10.19 8.87 7.02
CA HIS A 254 -9.37 10.08 6.88
C HIS A 254 -8.99 10.68 8.24
N LYS A 255 -9.92 10.73 9.18
CA LYS A 255 -9.64 11.19 10.54
C LYS A 255 -8.59 10.31 11.24
N ALA A 256 -8.73 8.98 11.17
CA ALA A 256 -7.78 8.05 11.75
C ALA A 256 -6.38 8.18 11.10
N LYS A 257 -6.33 8.36 9.78
CA LYS A 257 -5.06 8.59 9.05
C LYS A 257 -4.39 9.90 9.48
N ASN A 258 -5.17 10.97 9.65
CA ASN A 258 -4.65 12.24 10.16
C ASN A 258 -4.13 12.11 11.59
N ASP A 259 -4.83 11.35 12.43
CA ASP A 259 -4.39 11.07 13.80
C ASP A 259 -3.08 10.26 13.84
N LEU A 260 -2.93 9.25 12.97
CA LEU A 260 -1.67 8.52 12.80
C LEU A 260 -0.54 9.45 12.36
N SER A 261 -0.78 10.30 11.35
CA SER A 261 0.20 11.28 10.85
C SER A 261 0.68 12.21 11.98
N LYS A 262 -0.24 12.72 12.81
CA LYS A 262 0.11 13.53 13.99
C LYS A 262 1.03 12.80 14.96
N LEU A 263 0.73 11.53 15.26
CA LEU A 263 1.60 10.73 16.13
C LEU A 263 2.97 10.49 15.50
N GLN A 264 3.02 10.24 14.19
CA GLN A 264 4.28 10.04 13.46
C GLN A 264 5.16 11.31 13.46
N THR A 265 4.54 12.49 13.37
CA THR A 265 5.26 13.77 13.46
C THR A 265 5.77 14.03 14.88
N LEU A 266 4.93 13.85 15.90
CA LEU A 266 5.29 14.17 17.29
C LEU A 266 6.32 13.22 17.89
N TYR A 267 6.24 11.93 17.56
CA TYR A 267 7.03 10.88 18.20
C TYR A 267 8.01 10.21 17.24
N ARG A 268 8.45 10.93 16.21
CA ARG A 268 9.33 10.41 15.15
C ARG A 268 10.55 9.69 15.74
N GLY A 269 10.82 8.50 15.21
CA GLY A 269 12.05 7.75 15.46
C GLY A 269 13.26 8.37 14.73
N LYS A 270 14.41 7.68 14.78
CA LYS A 270 15.61 8.10 14.04
C LYS A 270 15.44 8.03 12.52
N HIS A 271 14.58 7.14 12.03
CA HIS A 271 14.35 6.92 10.60
C HIS A 271 12.86 7.01 10.28
N ASN A 272 12.52 7.54 9.10
CA ASN A 272 11.15 7.53 8.57
C ASN A 272 11.14 6.73 7.27
N ALA A 273 10.93 5.41 7.39
CA ALA A 273 11.01 4.49 6.25
C ALA A 273 10.05 4.88 5.11
N LYS A 274 8.86 5.40 5.45
CA LYS A 274 7.88 5.84 4.43
C LYS A 274 8.39 7.02 3.60
N HIS A 275 9.05 7.98 4.25
CA HIS A 275 9.63 9.14 3.59
C HIS A 275 10.83 8.74 2.74
N ILE A 276 11.75 7.93 3.29
CA ILE A 276 12.90 7.40 2.55
C ILE A 276 12.45 6.70 1.27
N ILE A 277 11.41 5.85 1.34
CA ILE A 277 10.86 5.21 0.14
C ILE A 277 10.22 6.22 -0.82
N SER A 278 9.57 7.26 -0.30
CA SER A 278 9.01 8.32 -1.14
C SER A 278 10.10 9.05 -1.92
N ASP A 279 11.23 9.32 -1.28
CA ASP A 279 12.39 9.97 -1.91
C ASP A 279 12.99 9.05 -2.98
N LEU A 280 13.23 7.78 -2.65
CA LEU A 280 13.72 6.77 -3.58
C LEU A 280 12.79 6.57 -4.79
N ILE A 281 11.47 6.56 -4.60
CA ILE A 281 10.50 6.51 -5.71
C ILE A 281 10.61 7.78 -6.56
N THR A 282 10.75 8.95 -5.94
CA THR A 282 10.87 10.24 -6.65
C THR A 282 12.13 10.28 -7.51
N GLU A 283 13.29 9.97 -6.92
CA GLU A 283 14.58 9.91 -7.62
C GLU A 283 14.54 8.89 -8.76
N LYS A 284 13.97 7.70 -8.51
CA LYS A 284 13.85 6.65 -9.52
C LYS A 284 12.92 7.07 -10.66
N CYS A 285 11.78 7.71 -10.36
CA CYS A 285 10.92 8.25 -11.39
C CYS A 285 11.65 9.29 -12.24
N GLN A 286 12.32 10.27 -11.61
CA GLN A 286 13.12 11.27 -12.31
C GLN A 286 14.13 10.62 -13.26
N LYS A 287 14.95 9.68 -12.75
CA LYS A 287 15.93 8.94 -13.55
C LYS A 287 15.29 8.26 -14.77
N LEU A 288 14.14 7.60 -14.62
CA LEU A 288 13.48 6.86 -15.70
C LEU A 288 12.71 7.75 -16.68
N THR A 289 12.48 9.02 -16.35
CA THR A 289 11.76 9.98 -17.21
C THR A 289 12.66 10.98 -17.91
N THR A 290 13.85 11.24 -17.38
CA THR A 290 14.82 12.12 -18.02
C THR A 290 15.23 11.48 -19.34
N LEU A 291 15.12 12.24 -20.43
CA LEU A 291 15.81 11.93 -21.67
C LEU A 291 17.29 11.91 -21.31
N SER A 292 17.90 10.74 -21.18
CA SER A 292 19.35 10.67 -21.12
C SER A 292 19.84 11.36 -22.39
N SER A 293 20.54 12.47 -22.23
CA SER A 293 21.41 12.98 -23.28
C SER A 293 22.22 11.77 -23.68
N THR A 294 22.13 11.37 -24.95
CA THR A 294 22.95 10.31 -25.53
C THR A 294 24.34 10.39 -24.95
N GLU A 295 24.73 9.40 -24.13
CA GLU A 295 26.14 9.12 -23.90
C GLU A 295 26.66 8.73 -25.28
N PHE A 296 27.19 9.73 -26.00
CA PHE A 296 27.97 9.51 -27.20
C PHE A 296 29.06 8.53 -26.80
N GLY A 297 29.02 7.34 -27.40
CA GLY A 297 29.78 6.21 -26.92
C GLY A 297 31.28 6.50 -26.87
N ASP A 298 31.89 6.13 -25.76
CA ASP A 298 33.31 5.77 -25.76
C ASP A 298 33.46 4.44 -26.51
N LYS A 299 33.58 4.55 -27.83
CA LYS A 299 34.25 3.55 -28.67
C LYS A 299 35.75 3.87 -28.75
N LEU A 300 36.48 3.62 -27.67
CA LEU A 300 37.92 3.30 -27.65
C LEU A 300 38.13 2.55 -26.32
N THR A 301 38.71 1.34 -26.21
CA THR A 301 39.60 0.59 -27.08
C THR A 301 39.60 -0.88 -26.65
N LYS A 302 39.77 -1.79 -27.62
CA LYS A 302 40.16 -3.18 -27.38
C LYS A 302 41.57 -3.25 -26.80
N SER A 303 41.76 -4.15 -25.83
CA SER A 303 42.97 -4.93 -25.54
C SER A 303 44.28 -4.17 -25.23
N LYS A 304 44.76 -4.29 -23.99
CA LYS A 304 45.92 -5.15 -23.65
C LYS A 304 46.23 -5.10 -22.15
N LYS A 305 46.56 -6.27 -21.60
CA LYS A 305 47.30 -6.44 -20.33
C LYS A 305 48.54 -5.54 -20.33
N GLN A 306 48.78 -4.83 -19.23
CA GLN A 306 50.13 -4.62 -18.69
C GLN A 306 50.08 -4.14 -17.23
N ASN A 307 50.61 -5.01 -16.37
CA ASN A 307 51.40 -4.83 -15.14
C ASN A 307 51.21 -3.62 -14.23
N ASN A 308 50.99 -3.98 -12.96
CA ASN A 308 51.27 -3.21 -11.74
C ASN A 308 52.64 -2.50 -11.77
N THR A 309 52.66 -1.23 -11.34
CA THR A 309 53.61 -0.72 -10.33
C THR A 309 53.13 0.62 -9.76
N GLN A 310 52.83 0.61 -8.45
CA GLN A 310 53.36 1.49 -7.40
C GLN A 310 53.28 3.04 -7.51
N GLY A 311 52.73 3.65 -6.44
CA GLY A 311 53.27 4.88 -5.84
C GLY A 311 52.34 6.10 -5.75
N ASN A 312 51.95 6.43 -4.51
CA ASN A 312 51.86 7.77 -3.86
C ASN A 312 51.02 8.90 -4.53
N THR A 313 50.42 9.89 -3.86
CA THR A 313 50.21 10.32 -2.46
C THR A 313 49.16 11.45 -2.52
N GLU A 314 48.34 11.54 -1.47
CA GLU A 314 47.89 12.77 -0.78
C GLU A 314 46.94 13.83 -1.38
N ASN A 315 46.06 14.26 -0.45
CA ASN A 315 45.45 15.58 -0.21
C ASN A 315 44.04 15.91 -0.70
N ALA A 316 43.13 15.71 0.26
CA ALA A 316 41.93 16.47 0.63
C ALA A 316 41.72 17.87 0.03
N THR A 317 40.46 18.21 -0.25
CA THR A 317 39.78 19.37 0.37
C THR A 317 38.26 19.30 0.22
N THR A 318 37.63 19.57 1.37
CA THR A 318 36.25 20.00 1.59
C THR A 318 35.90 21.25 0.78
N GLU A 319 34.72 21.29 0.16
CA GLU A 319 33.99 22.54 -0.04
C GLU A 319 32.50 22.38 0.28
N LYS A 320 32.11 23.07 1.36
CA LYS A 320 30.75 23.55 1.59
C LYS A 320 30.54 24.73 0.64
N ASN A 321 29.37 24.83 0.01
CA ASN A 321 28.80 26.15 -0.26
C ASN A 321 27.28 26.16 -0.10
N HIS A 322 26.88 26.99 0.86
CA HIS A 322 25.54 27.47 1.13
C HIS A 322 25.03 28.33 -0.04
N PHE A 323 23.74 28.25 -0.36
CA PHE A 323 23.02 29.42 -0.85
C PHE A 323 21.66 29.54 -0.15
N TRP A 324 21.58 30.52 0.75
CA TRP A 324 20.36 31.03 1.36
C TRP A 324 19.72 32.09 0.47
N ARG A 325 18.39 32.10 0.38
CA ARG A 325 17.51 33.30 0.28
C ARG A 325 16.07 32.81 0.52
N GLN A 326 15.50 33.03 1.69
CA GLN A 326 14.95 34.27 2.29
C GLN A 326 13.42 34.24 2.25
N ILE A 327 12.88 34.34 3.44
CA ILE A 327 11.47 34.40 3.82
C ILE A 327 10.96 35.81 3.51
N ASN A 328 9.73 35.92 2.99
CA ASN A 328 8.90 37.10 3.20
C ASN A 328 7.58 36.68 3.85
N HIS A 329 7.35 37.26 5.03
CA HIS A 329 6.13 37.21 5.83
C HIS A 329 5.32 38.50 5.62
N LEU A 330 4.01 38.40 5.96
CA LEU A 330 2.99 39.46 6.17
C LEU A 330 2.22 39.87 4.89
N ASP A 331 0.89 40.03 4.87
CA ASP A 331 -0.07 40.12 5.97
C ASP A 331 -1.52 39.83 5.54
N LYS A 332 -2.32 39.38 6.52
CA LYS A 332 -3.76 39.56 6.80
C LYS A 332 -4.87 39.33 5.75
N GLY A 333 -5.89 38.60 6.20
CA GLY A 333 -7.25 38.70 5.65
C GLY A 333 -8.24 37.62 6.11
N LEU A 334 -8.63 37.62 7.38
CA LEU A 334 -9.85 36.94 7.86
C LEU A 334 -11.09 37.49 7.13
N LYS A 335 -11.83 36.65 6.38
CA LYS A 335 -13.26 36.86 6.11
C LYS A 335 -14.03 35.53 6.10
N GLN A 336 -15.02 35.47 6.98
CA GLN A 336 -16.16 34.54 6.94
C GLN A 336 -17.04 34.85 5.71
N GLY A 337 -17.69 33.83 5.14
CA GLY A 337 -18.73 34.07 4.14
C GLY A 337 -19.21 32.84 3.37
N ASN A 338 -20.30 32.26 3.87
CA ASN A 338 -21.44 31.66 3.15
C ASN A 338 -21.30 30.38 2.31
N ASN A 339 -21.94 29.34 2.88
CA ASN A 339 -22.65 28.25 2.23
C ASN A 339 -23.46 28.68 1.00
N SER A 340 -23.44 27.84 -0.04
CA SER A 340 -24.62 27.60 -0.87
C SER A 340 -24.62 26.17 -1.40
N ASN A 341 -25.83 25.59 -1.45
CA ASN A 341 -26.24 24.36 -2.13
C ASN A 341 -26.14 23.02 -1.38
N THR A 342 -26.88 22.95 -0.27
CA THR A 342 -27.64 21.74 0.10
C THR A 342 -29.09 21.94 -0.36
N ASN A 343 -29.47 21.43 -1.53
CA ASN A 343 -30.87 21.31 -1.94
C ASN A 343 -31.01 20.17 -2.94
N LEU A 344 -31.10 18.92 -2.44
CA LEU A 344 -31.57 17.77 -3.23
C LEU A 344 -31.94 16.53 -2.39
N LEU A 345 -32.24 16.69 -1.09
CA LEU A 345 -32.55 15.56 -0.20
C LEU A 345 -33.71 15.83 0.79
N GLU A 346 -34.50 16.87 0.56
CA GLU A 346 -35.60 17.26 1.46
C GLU A 346 -37.00 16.81 1.02
N ASN A 347 -37.18 16.39 -0.23
CA ASN A 347 -38.52 16.04 -0.74
C ASN A 347 -38.94 14.57 -0.59
N THR A 348 -38.06 13.67 -0.12
CA THR A 348 -38.41 12.25 0.06
C THR A 348 -38.72 11.87 1.51
N ARG A 349 -38.48 12.76 2.49
CA ARG A 349 -38.74 12.50 3.92
C ARG A 349 -40.13 12.94 4.40
N ASN A 350 -40.74 13.92 3.75
CA ASN A 350 -42.02 14.49 4.19
C ASN A 350 -43.25 13.66 3.81
N LYS A 351 -43.11 12.59 3.01
CA LYS A 351 -44.21 11.69 2.63
C LYS A 351 -44.38 10.48 3.56
N ILE A 352 -43.43 10.20 4.46
CA ILE A 352 -43.45 9.03 5.37
C ILE A 352 -43.83 9.43 6.82
N LEU A 353 -43.88 10.73 7.13
CA LEU A 353 -44.19 11.24 8.48
C LEU A 353 -45.65 11.66 8.70
N ASN A 354 -46.46 11.77 7.64
CA ASN A 354 -47.84 12.26 7.75
C ASN A 354 -48.91 11.17 7.96
N ASP A 355 -48.61 9.88 7.71
CA ASP A 355 -49.60 8.79 7.84
C ASP A 355 -49.67 8.11 9.22
N ARG A 356 -49.01 8.65 10.26
CA ARG A 356 -48.94 8.00 11.58
C ARG A 356 -49.38 8.83 12.78
N LYS A 357 -50.12 9.93 12.59
CA LYS A 357 -50.72 10.67 13.72
C LYS A 357 -52.13 11.17 13.44
N GLU A 358 -53.01 10.25 13.06
CA GLU A 358 -54.38 10.30 13.56
C GLU A 358 -54.56 9.20 14.60
N LYS A 359 -55.28 9.54 15.68
CA LYS A 359 -55.65 8.71 16.85
C LYS A 359 -54.56 8.50 17.92
N SER A 360 -54.53 9.42 18.91
CA SER A 360 -54.62 9.02 20.33
C SER A 360 -54.81 10.24 21.24
N LYS A 361 -55.94 10.25 21.95
CA LYS A 361 -56.36 11.24 22.93
C LYS A 361 -55.31 11.41 24.06
N LYS A 362 -55.07 12.66 24.47
CA LYS A 362 -54.12 13.09 25.52
C LYS A 362 -54.41 12.43 26.88
N LYS A 363 -53.50 11.57 27.37
CA LYS A 363 -53.36 11.25 28.81
C LYS A 363 -52.27 12.15 29.43
N LYS A 364 -52.54 12.76 30.59
CA LYS A 364 -51.58 13.61 31.34
C LYS A 364 -50.25 12.85 31.60
N PRO A 365 -49.07 13.49 31.46
CA PRO A 365 -47.79 12.79 31.55
C PRO A 365 -47.44 12.41 33.01
N LYS A 366 -47.10 11.13 33.25
CA LYS A 366 -46.54 10.66 34.53
C LYS A 366 -45.22 11.40 34.80
N LYS A 367 -45.09 12.02 35.99
CA LYS A 367 -43.85 12.70 36.42
C LYS A 367 -42.69 11.69 36.44
N SER A 368 -41.59 12.01 35.77
CA SER A 368 -40.43 11.11 35.69
C SER A 368 -39.59 11.14 36.98
N ILE A 369 -39.07 9.99 37.40
CA ILE A 369 -38.23 9.85 38.59
C ILE A 369 -36.76 9.75 38.19
N CYS A 370 -35.85 10.36 38.95
CA CYS A 370 -34.40 10.29 38.71
C CYS A 370 -33.87 8.85 38.84
N MET A 371 -33.16 8.35 37.83
CA MET A 371 -32.59 6.99 37.83
C MET A 371 -31.50 6.79 38.90
N ASN A 372 -30.90 7.87 39.43
CA ASN A 372 -29.85 7.79 40.44
C ASN A 372 -30.40 7.92 41.87
N CYS A 373 -31.04 9.05 42.19
CA CYS A 373 -31.46 9.39 43.55
C CYS A 373 -32.95 9.20 43.83
N LYS A 374 -33.72 8.69 42.85
CA LYS A 374 -35.15 8.39 42.97
C LYS A 374 -36.06 9.58 43.34
N LYS A 375 -35.58 10.81 43.25
CA LYS A 375 -36.39 12.03 43.41
C LYS A 375 -37.25 12.31 42.18
N GLU A 376 -38.44 12.86 42.39
CA GLU A 376 -39.34 13.32 41.32
C GLU A 376 -38.74 14.50 40.54
N LEU A 377 -38.91 14.48 39.23
CA LEU A 377 -38.39 15.50 38.31
C LEU A 377 -39.46 16.55 38.00
N LYS A 378 -39.87 17.33 39.01
CA LYS A 378 -40.98 18.29 38.92
C LYS A 378 -40.75 19.42 37.90
N ASN A 379 -39.50 19.88 37.75
CA ASN A 379 -39.13 21.03 36.90
C ASN A 379 -38.29 20.63 35.67
N LYS A 380 -38.45 19.39 35.16
CA LYS A 380 -37.71 18.90 33.99
C LYS A 380 -38.66 18.30 32.96
N LYS A 381 -38.22 18.27 31.70
CA LYS A 381 -38.95 17.64 30.59
C LYS A 381 -39.30 16.19 30.95
N ALA A 382 -40.45 15.69 30.50
CA ALA A 382 -40.92 14.33 30.82
C ALA A 382 -39.91 13.22 30.43
N SER A 383 -39.05 13.45 29.44
CA SER A 383 -37.98 12.53 29.01
C SER A 383 -36.70 12.59 29.86
N ALA A 384 -36.62 13.49 30.85
CA ALA A 384 -35.46 13.62 31.72
C ALA A 384 -35.30 12.37 32.58
N LYS A 385 -34.09 11.80 32.58
CA LYS A 385 -33.73 10.59 33.35
C LYS A 385 -33.01 10.90 34.66
N PHE A 386 -32.55 12.14 34.85
CA PHE A 386 -31.73 12.54 36.00
C PHE A 386 -32.13 13.94 36.48
N CYS A 387 -32.05 14.18 37.80
CA CYS A 387 -32.35 15.48 38.40
C CYS A 387 -31.27 16.54 38.13
N GLY A 388 -30.06 16.11 37.78
CA GLY A 388 -28.95 17.00 37.47
C GLY A 388 -27.70 16.24 37.03
N LEU A 389 -26.68 16.99 36.65
CA LEU A 389 -25.42 16.47 36.12
C LEU A 389 -24.69 15.56 37.13
N LYS A 390 -24.75 15.91 38.43
CA LYS A 390 -24.18 15.09 39.53
C LYS A 390 -24.77 13.68 39.55
N CYS A 391 -26.10 13.56 39.48
CA CYS A 391 -26.79 12.27 39.43
C CYS A 391 -26.53 11.47 38.15
N LYS A 392 -26.45 12.16 37.00
CA LYS A 392 -26.07 11.54 35.72
C LYS A 392 -24.65 10.96 35.77
N ASN A 393 -23.70 11.72 36.31
CA ASN A 393 -22.30 11.31 36.40
C ASN A 393 -22.10 10.17 37.40
N HIS A 394 -22.76 10.22 38.56
CA HIS A 394 -22.70 9.16 39.56
C HIS A 394 -23.26 7.83 39.02
N HIS A 395 -24.45 7.84 38.44
CA HIS A 395 -25.07 6.65 37.87
C HIS A 395 -24.22 6.02 36.75
N ASN A 396 -23.74 6.85 35.81
CA ASN A 396 -22.88 6.36 34.73
C ASN A 396 -21.50 5.93 35.22
N GLY A 397 -20.96 6.56 36.26
CA GLY A 397 -19.73 6.17 36.95
C GLY A 397 -19.84 4.77 37.55
N LYS A 398 -20.88 4.52 38.35
CA LYS A 398 -21.17 3.20 38.95
C LYS A 398 -21.30 2.11 37.88
N ARG A 399 -22.00 2.41 36.78
CA ARG A 399 -22.15 1.49 35.64
C ARG A 399 -20.80 1.15 34.97
N ARG A 400 -19.94 2.15 34.76
CA ARG A 400 -18.58 1.93 34.20
C ARG A 400 -17.72 1.09 35.13
N THR A 401 -17.77 1.36 36.44
CA THR A 401 -17.03 0.58 37.44
C THR A 401 -17.46 -0.89 37.45
N GLN A 402 -18.77 -1.15 37.43
CA GLN A 402 -19.31 -2.52 37.36
C GLN A 402 -18.91 -3.23 36.06
N ALA A 403 -18.97 -2.56 34.91
CA ALA A 403 -18.53 -3.12 33.63
C ALA A 403 -17.04 -3.48 33.65
N ARG A 404 -16.19 -2.60 34.21
CA ARG A 404 -14.75 -2.84 34.38
C ARG A 404 -14.48 -4.03 35.32
N GLN A 405 -15.20 -4.14 36.43
CA GLN A 405 -15.09 -5.26 37.36
C GLN A 405 -15.47 -6.59 36.72
N LYS A 406 -16.57 -6.63 35.95
CA LYS A 406 -16.98 -7.82 35.19
C LYS A 406 -15.93 -8.23 34.15
N GLN A 407 -15.38 -7.26 33.42
CA GLN A 407 -14.33 -7.50 32.44
C GLN A 407 -13.06 -8.08 33.11
N ARG A 408 -12.61 -7.49 34.22
CA ARG A 408 -11.45 -7.98 34.97
C ARG A 408 -11.66 -9.39 35.51
N ALA A 409 -12.87 -9.72 35.97
CA ALA A 409 -13.21 -11.08 36.41
C ALA A 409 -13.13 -12.10 35.26
N LYS A 410 -13.51 -11.71 34.04
CA LYS A 410 -13.37 -12.54 32.84
C LYS A 410 -11.90 -12.73 32.47
N GLU A 411 -11.10 -11.66 32.46
CA GLU A 411 -9.66 -11.70 32.18
C GLU A 411 -8.92 -12.59 33.17
N LEU A 412 -9.23 -12.47 34.47
CA LEU A 412 -8.67 -13.35 35.52
C LEU A 412 -9.02 -14.82 35.29
N ARG A 413 -10.24 -15.12 34.82
CA ARG A 413 -10.67 -16.49 34.53
C ARG A 413 -9.90 -17.08 33.34
N GLU A 414 -9.71 -16.31 32.28
CA GLU A 414 -8.94 -16.76 31.11
C GLU A 414 -7.45 -16.89 31.44
N LEU A 415 -6.89 -15.97 32.22
CA LEU A 415 -5.51 -16.07 32.71
C LEU A 415 -5.29 -17.34 33.53
N LYS A 416 -6.22 -17.69 34.44
CA LYS A 416 -6.16 -18.95 35.20
C LYS A 416 -6.16 -20.20 34.31
N LYS A 417 -6.80 -20.18 33.14
CA LYS A 417 -6.78 -21.29 32.18
C LYS A 417 -5.47 -21.36 31.37
N LEU A 418 -4.85 -20.22 31.13
CA LEU A 418 -3.61 -20.11 30.35
C LEU A 418 -2.37 -20.49 31.18
N LEU A 419 -2.32 -20.10 32.46
CA LEU A 419 -1.17 -20.34 33.33
C LEU A 419 -0.69 -21.80 33.41
N PRO A 420 -1.56 -22.83 33.49
CA PRO A 420 -1.13 -24.23 33.45
C PRO A 420 -0.53 -24.65 32.11
N LYS A 421 -1.07 -24.12 30.99
CA LYS A 421 -0.59 -24.42 29.64
C LYS A 421 0.77 -23.76 29.36
N LEU A 422 1.00 -22.58 29.93
CA LEU A 422 2.26 -21.85 29.82
C LEU A 422 3.44 -22.63 30.41
N LYS A 423 3.25 -23.55 31.36
CA LYS A 423 4.35 -24.38 31.91
C LYS A 423 4.91 -25.41 30.92
N GLY A 424 4.13 -25.81 29.90
CA GLY A 424 4.52 -26.86 28.96
C GLY A 424 4.96 -26.37 27.58
N LEU A 425 4.92 -25.06 27.32
CA LEU A 425 5.08 -24.50 25.96
C LEU A 425 6.51 -24.08 25.59
N ASP A 426 7.48 -24.29 26.49
CA ASP A 426 8.90 -23.95 26.31
C ASP A 426 9.12 -22.63 25.55
N LEU A 427 8.54 -21.56 26.11
CA LEU A 427 8.46 -20.27 25.43
C LEU A 427 9.83 -19.60 25.39
N GLN A 428 10.15 -18.95 24.28
CA GLN A 428 11.26 -18.01 24.23
C GLN A 428 10.90 -16.71 24.96
N LEU A 429 11.66 -16.39 25.99
CA LEU A 429 11.48 -15.25 26.88
C LEU A 429 12.64 -14.27 26.67
N LEU A 430 12.31 -13.00 26.45
CA LEU A 430 13.29 -11.92 26.48
C LEU A 430 13.54 -11.52 27.94
N ILE A 431 14.71 -11.85 28.47
CA ILE A 431 15.15 -11.44 29.80
C ILE A 431 15.99 -10.17 29.67
N ILE A 432 15.74 -9.20 30.54
CA ILE A 432 16.51 -7.96 30.61
C ILE A 432 17.01 -7.83 32.04
N TYR A 433 18.32 -7.75 32.22
CA TYR A 433 18.95 -7.68 33.53
C TYR A 433 20.04 -6.59 33.55
N LYS A 434 20.44 -6.16 34.74
CA LYS A 434 21.54 -5.22 34.93
C LYS A 434 22.66 -5.90 35.69
N ALA A 435 23.87 -5.82 35.16
CA ALA A 435 25.10 -6.24 35.81
C ALA A 435 26.11 -5.11 35.63
N ASP A 436 26.85 -4.77 36.68
CA ASP A 436 27.91 -3.76 36.65
C ASP A 436 27.47 -2.40 36.07
N GLY A 437 26.24 -1.99 36.38
CA GLY A 437 25.66 -0.72 35.92
C GLY A 437 25.23 -0.70 34.45
N VAL A 438 25.49 -1.77 33.69
CA VAL A 438 25.11 -1.92 32.28
C VAL A 438 23.89 -2.83 32.16
N GLN A 439 23.00 -2.51 31.22
CA GLN A 439 21.77 -3.27 30.99
C GLN A 439 21.96 -4.24 29.82
N TYR A 440 21.72 -5.51 30.06
CA TYR A 440 21.81 -6.61 29.11
C TYR A 440 20.41 -7.12 28.75
N ALA A 441 20.28 -7.73 27.58
CA ALA A 441 19.05 -8.38 27.14
C ALA A 441 19.39 -9.67 26.41
N ASP A 442 18.72 -10.75 26.77
CA ASP A 442 18.97 -12.08 26.24
C ASP A 442 17.66 -12.84 25.95
N TYR A 443 17.67 -13.75 24.98
CA TYR A 443 16.52 -14.59 24.67
C TYR A 443 16.77 -15.99 25.21
N LEU A 444 16.07 -16.34 26.28
CA LEU A 444 16.19 -17.63 26.93
C LEU A 444 14.88 -18.39 26.82
N SER A 445 14.94 -19.67 26.51
CA SER A 445 13.78 -20.55 26.63
C SER A 445 13.36 -20.66 28.10
N GLN A 446 12.09 -20.94 28.31
CA GLN A 446 11.52 -21.09 29.64
C GLN A 446 12.19 -22.21 30.45
N ARG A 447 12.75 -23.23 29.78
CA ARG A 447 13.53 -24.31 30.41
C ARG A 447 14.94 -23.88 30.84
N GLU A 448 15.54 -22.90 30.17
CA GLU A 448 16.86 -22.36 30.52
C GLU A 448 16.83 -21.47 31.77
N ILE A 449 15.64 -21.02 32.17
CA ILE A 449 15.44 -20.26 33.41
C ILE A 449 15.33 -21.25 34.59
N ASN A 450 16.47 -21.59 35.18
CA ASN A 450 16.55 -22.44 36.37
C ASN A 450 16.21 -21.63 37.65
N ALA A 451 15.03 -21.00 37.67
CA ALA A 451 14.58 -20.20 38.80
C ALA A 451 13.87 -21.10 39.85
N PRO A 452 14.27 -21.03 41.14
CA PRO A 452 13.57 -21.73 42.21
C PRO A 452 12.07 -21.37 42.22
N PRO A 453 11.16 -22.31 42.49
CA PRO A 453 9.71 -22.06 42.54
C PRO A 453 9.30 -20.87 43.42
N GLU A 454 10.12 -20.58 44.44
CA GLU A 454 9.99 -19.45 45.38
C GLU A 454 10.08 -18.08 44.67
N TRP A 455 10.98 -17.92 43.69
CA TRP A 455 11.22 -16.67 42.95
C TRP A 455 10.08 -16.32 42.00
N ILE A 456 9.48 -17.33 41.35
CA ILE A 456 8.35 -17.14 40.43
C ILE A 456 7.10 -16.65 41.19
N ARG A 457 6.98 -16.96 42.49
CA ARG A 457 5.87 -16.52 43.35
C ARG A 457 6.02 -15.09 43.87
N GLN A 458 7.21 -14.49 43.78
CA GLN A 458 7.47 -13.10 44.18
C GLN A 458 7.11 -12.07 43.10
N ILE A 459 6.36 -12.43 42.05
CA ILE A 459 5.77 -11.46 41.11
C ILE A 459 4.66 -10.68 41.83
N ILE A 460 5.10 -9.76 42.70
CA ILE A 460 4.27 -8.74 43.32
C ILE A 460 4.31 -7.54 42.38
N LYS A 461 3.10 -7.13 42.01
CA LYS A 461 2.75 -5.89 41.31
C LYS A 461 3.83 -4.81 41.42
N SER A 462 4.52 -4.52 40.32
CA SER A 462 5.22 -3.25 40.17
C SER A 462 4.18 -2.13 40.16
N SER A 463 4.29 -1.24 41.15
CA SER A 463 3.47 -0.03 41.35
C SER A 463 3.51 0.92 40.16
#